data_AF-A0A499V4H8-F1
#
_entry.id   AF-A0A499V4H8-F1
#
_cell.length_a   1.000
_cell.length_b   1.000
_cell.length_c   1.000
_cell.angle_alpha   90.00
_cell.angle_beta   90.00
_cell.angle_gamma   90.00
#
_symmetry.space_group_name_H-M   'P 1'
#
loop_
_entity.id
_entity.type
_entity.pdbx_description
1 polymer ?
#
loop_
_entity_poly.entity_id
_entity_poly.type
_entity_poly.pdbx_seq_one_letter_code
_entity_poly.pdbx_strand_id
1 'polypeptide(L)'
;MPGTAAPVVIEFPPGGSPLLPTGLARDVVAGTPVTCVDNGMPTVLIAASSLNVKGYEDPKDLEEDVALADRLRAIRLEAGRLMGLGDVDGTTVPKLSLLAPPLHGGAIMTRTFIPVRCHTSIGVLGAASVAAGLRVEGGVGQDLARLPAHGDRLRIEHPTGFLDLETSIEHGAAGAVPVARRTAVVRTARKIFDGTVFPRSAATAPTPARHS
;
A
#
# COMPACT_ATOMS: atom_id res chain seq x y z
N MET A 1 -7.70 0.05 17.44
CA MET A 1 -7.62 -0.69 18.72
C MET A 1 -7.66 0.34 19.84
N PRO A 2 -8.61 0.29 20.80
CA PRO A 2 -8.58 1.15 21.98
C PRO A 2 -7.44 0.74 22.93
N GLY A 3 -6.76 1.72 23.54
CA GLY A 3 -5.69 1.50 24.52
C GLY A 3 -4.30 1.25 23.92
N THR A 4 -3.34 0.83 24.77
CA THR A 4 -1.95 0.50 24.39
C THR A 4 -1.65 -0.98 24.67
N ALA A 5 -0.64 -1.52 24.00
CA ALA A 5 -0.15 -2.88 24.21
C ALA A 5 1.34 -2.97 23.85
N ALA A 6 2.00 -4.07 24.23
CA ALA A 6 3.40 -4.30 23.90
C ALA A 6 3.60 -4.38 22.37
N PRO A 7 4.67 -3.76 21.83
CA PRO A 7 4.96 -3.81 20.41
C PRO A 7 5.38 -5.22 19.99
N VAL A 8 4.85 -5.66 18.86
CA VAL A 8 5.28 -6.86 18.13
C VAL A 8 5.87 -6.37 16.81
N VAL A 9 7.18 -6.48 16.65
CA VAL A 9 7.88 -6.10 15.42
C VAL A 9 7.94 -7.33 14.51
N ILE A 10 7.32 -7.23 13.35
CA ILE A 10 7.27 -8.30 12.36
C ILE A 10 8.13 -7.86 11.18
N GLU A 11 9.29 -8.49 11.02
CA GLU A 11 10.20 -8.26 9.91
C GLU A 11 9.86 -9.21 8.75
N PHE A 12 9.81 -8.66 7.55
CA PHE A 12 9.56 -9.40 6.32
C PHE A 12 10.88 -9.66 5.59
N PRO A 13 11.09 -10.87 5.05
CA PRO A 13 12.25 -11.12 4.21
C PRO A 13 12.20 -10.22 2.95
N PRO A 14 13.35 -9.93 2.34
CA PRO A 14 13.37 -9.22 1.07
C PRO A 14 12.57 -9.97 0.00
N GLY A 15 11.87 -9.22 -0.86
CA GLY A 15 11.14 -9.78 -1.98
C GLY A 15 12.07 -10.33 -3.07
N GLY A 16 11.53 -11.21 -3.93
CA GLY A 16 12.25 -11.71 -5.11
C GLY A 16 12.18 -10.77 -6.32
N SER A 17 11.31 -9.76 -6.28
CA SER A 17 11.13 -8.76 -7.34
C SER A 17 12.01 -7.52 -7.07
N PRO A 18 12.47 -6.81 -8.12
CA PRO A 18 13.08 -5.50 -7.96
C PRO A 18 12.14 -4.52 -7.25
N LEU A 19 12.68 -3.64 -6.41
CA LEU A 19 11.90 -2.64 -5.69
C LEU A 19 11.12 -1.71 -6.63
N LEU A 20 11.72 -1.37 -7.78
CA LEU A 20 11.08 -0.64 -8.86
C LEU A 20 10.93 -1.58 -10.05
N PRO A 21 9.77 -2.23 -10.25
CA PRO A 21 9.56 -3.18 -11.34
C PRO A 21 9.76 -2.59 -12.73
N THR A 22 9.53 -1.28 -12.90
CA THR A 22 9.77 -0.55 -14.15
C THR A 22 11.22 -0.07 -14.31
N GLY A 23 12.03 -0.18 -13.25
CA GLY A 23 13.39 0.35 -13.19
C GLY A 23 13.46 1.87 -13.01
N LEU A 24 12.32 2.57 -12.97
CA LEU A 24 12.26 4.03 -12.93
C LEU A 24 11.68 4.53 -11.61
N ALA A 25 12.27 5.61 -11.07
CA ALA A 25 11.73 6.29 -9.90
C ALA A 25 10.39 6.99 -10.20
N ARG A 26 10.18 7.39 -11.45
CA ARG A 26 8.96 8.05 -11.92
C ARG A 26 8.64 7.62 -13.35
N ASP A 27 7.42 7.17 -13.54
CA ASP A 27 6.82 6.82 -14.83
C ASP A 27 5.70 7.83 -15.18
N VAL A 28 5.27 7.83 -16.43
CA VAL A 28 3.99 8.45 -16.85
C VAL A 28 3.08 7.35 -17.35
N VAL A 29 1.99 7.08 -16.63
CA VAL A 29 1.05 5.98 -16.91
C VAL A 29 -0.33 6.56 -17.15
N ALA A 30 -0.91 6.24 -18.31
CA ALA A 30 -2.15 6.82 -18.79
C ALA A 30 -2.13 8.37 -18.80
N GLY A 31 -0.94 8.99 -18.89
CA GLY A 31 -0.77 10.44 -18.77
C GLY A 31 -0.67 10.98 -17.34
N THR A 32 -0.54 10.11 -16.33
CA THR A 32 -0.39 10.47 -14.92
C THR A 32 1.01 10.14 -14.42
N PRO A 33 1.75 11.07 -13.78
CA PRO A 33 3.00 10.74 -13.12
C PRO A 33 2.77 9.76 -11.97
N VAL A 34 3.53 8.65 -11.95
CA VAL A 34 3.44 7.61 -10.90
C VAL A 34 4.81 7.11 -10.49
N THR A 35 4.89 6.42 -9.36
CA THR A 35 6.03 5.57 -9.01
C THR A 35 5.53 4.14 -8.82
N CYS A 36 6.07 3.20 -9.58
CA CYS A 36 5.72 1.78 -9.47
C CYS A 36 6.67 1.09 -8.48
N VAL A 37 6.14 0.56 -7.38
CA VAL A 37 6.93 -0.03 -6.30
C VAL A 37 6.46 -1.45 -5.99
N ASP A 38 7.39 -2.36 -5.73
CA ASP A 38 7.10 -3.67 -5.16
C ASP A 38 8.05 -3.96 -3.99
N ASN A 39 7.55 -3.77 -2.77
CA ASN A 39 8.22 -4.20 -1.54
C ASN A 39 7.35 -5.26 -0.83
N GLY A 40 6.95 -6.29 -1.59
CA GLY A 40 6.06 -7.38 -1.16
C GLY A 40 4.59 -7.18 -1.55
N MET A 41 4.23 -6.01 -2.10
CA MET A 41 2.92 -5.75 -2.69
C MET A 41 3.07 -4.77 -3.85
N PRO A 42 2.90 -5.21 -5.10
CA PRO A 42 2.91 -4.32 -6.25
C PRO A 42 1.93 -3.17 -6.06
N THR A 43 2.46 -1.96 -5.97
CA THR A 43 1.70 -0.75 -5.63
C THR A 43 2.14 0.40 -6.53
N VAL A 44 1.17 1.06 -7.15
CA VAL A 44 1.36 2.30 -7.90
C VAL A 44 1.11 3.46 -6.96
N LEU A 45 2.12 4.31 -6.76
CA LEU A 45 2.02 5.54 -6.00
C LEU A 45 1.63 6.68 -6.93
N ILE A 46 0.64 7.47 -6.53
CA ILE A 46 0.08 8.55 -7.34
C ILE A 46 -0.13 9.76 -6.45
N ALA A 47 0.32 10.96 -6.85
CA ALA A 47 -0.07 12.17 -6.14
C ALA A 47 -1.58 12.42 -6.32
N ALA A 48 -2.33 12.60 -5.22
CA ALA A 48 -3.78 12.79 -5.25
C ALA A 48 -4.19 13.98 -6.15
N SER A 49 -3.40 15.05 -6.11
CA SER A 49 -3.58 16.25 -6.94
C SER A 49 -3.51 15.97 -8.45
N SER A 50 -2.77 14.95 -8.88
CA SER A 50 -2.70 14.55 -10.29
C SER A 50 -4.00 13.95 -10.81
N LEU A 51 -4.93 13.61 -9.91
CA LEU A 51 -6.26 13.07 -10.21
C LEU A 51 -7.38 14.04 -9.82
N ASN A 52 -7.05 15.30 -9.54
CA ASN A 52 -8.00 16.33 -9.10
C ASN A 52 -8.74 16.01 -7.78
N VAL A 53 -8.14 15.18 -6.92
CA VAL A 53 -8.63 14.93 -5.56
C VAL A 53 -7.61 15.40 -4.52
N LYS A 54 -8.07 15.66 -3.29
CA LYS A 54 -7.24 16.20 -2.20
C LYS A 54 -6.42 15.13 -1.52
N GLY A 55 -6.90 13.88 -1.50
CA GLY A 55 -6.30 12.75 -0.79
C GLY A 55 -6.70 12.66 0.69
N TYR A 56 -7.74 13.41 1.10
CA TYR A 56 -8.26 13.47 2.47
C TYR A 56 -9.75 13.15 2.57
N GLU A 57 -10.42 12.94 1.44
CA GLU A 57 -11.84 12.61 1.32
C GLU A 57 -12.19 11.32 2.08
N ASP A 58 -13.48 11.13 2.38
CA ASP A 58 -13.96 9.86 2.89
C ASP A 58 -13.78 8.77 1.81
N PRO A 59 -13.42 7.52 2.18
CA PRO A 59 -13.37 6.42 1.23
C PRO A 59 -14.63 6.28 0.37
N LYS A 60 -15.82 6.54 0.92
CA LYS A 60 -17.08 6.47 0.20
C LYS A 60 -17.17 7.53 -0.91
N ASP A 61 -16.78 8.76 -0.62
CA ASP A 61 -16.83 9.85 -1.60
C ASP A 61 -15.92 9.56 -2.80
N LEU A 62 -14.75 8.96 -2.56
CA LEU A 62 -13.83 8.53 -3.61
C LEU A 62 -14.36 7.34 -4.42
N GLU A 63 -15.12 6.44 -3.79
CA GLU A 63 -15.73 5.29 -4.46
C GLU A 63 -16.93 5.68 -5.33
N GLU A 64 -17.64 6.75 -4.97
CA GLU A 64 -18.80 7.26 -5.72
C GLU A 64 -18.40 8.17 -6.89
N ASP A 65 -17.14 8.61 -6.95
CA ASP A 65 -16.61 9.37 -8.08
C ASP A 65 -16.29 8.47 -9.28
N VAL A 66 -17.21 8.44 -10.24
CA VAL A 66 -17.10 7.66 -11.48
C VAL A 66 -15.88 8.09 -12.32
N ALA A 67 -15.57 9.38 -12.39
CA ALA A 67 -14.46 9.88 -13.19
C ALA A 67 -13.12 9.45 -12.59
N LEU A 68 -13.01 9.48 -11.26
CA LEU A 68 -11.86 8.93 -10.55
C LEU A 68 -11.75 7.43 -10.77
N ALA A 69 -12.85 6.68 -10.64
CA ALA A 69 -12.85 5.23 -10.83
C ALA A 69 -12.36 4.82 -12.22
N ASP A 70 -12.84 5.48 -13.29
CA ASP A 70 -12.39 5.24 -14.66
C ASP A 70 -10.90 5.57 -14.83
N ARG A 71 -10.45 6.67 -14.23
CA ARG A 71 -9.05 7.08 -14.29
C ARG A 71 -8.12 6.10 -13.58
N LEU A 72 -8.50 5.65 -12.40
CA LEU A 72 -7.77 4.64 -11.63
C LEU A 72 -7.73 3.30 -12.36
N ARG A 73 -8.83 2.88 -13.00
CA ARG A 73 -8.87 1.67 -13.84
C ARG A 73 -7.87 1.75 -14.98
N ALA A 74 -7.85 2.86 -15.73
CA ALA A 74 -6.91 3.06 -16.84
C ALA A 74 -5.45 2.98 -16.37
N ILE A 75 -5.11 3.71 -15.30
CA ILE A 75 -3.75 3.70 -14.72
C ILE A 75 -3.36 2.29 -14.29
N ARG A 76 -4.27 1.56 -13.63
CA ARG A 76 -3.99 0.22 -13.12
C ARG A 76 -3.68 -0.78 -14.22
N LEU A 77 -4.47 -0.81 -15.29
CA LEU A 77 -4.29 -1.74 -16.40
C LEU A 77 -2.93 -1.51 -17.09
N GLU A 78 -2.59 -0.24 -17.34
CA GLU A 78 -1.33 0.11 -17.99
C GLU A 78 -0.12 -0.12 -17.08
N ALA A 79 -0.21 0.26 -15.80
CA ALA A 79 0.85 -0.01 -14.82
C ALA A 79 1.07 -1.51 -14.62
N GLY A 80 0.01 -2.32 -14.59
CA GLY A 80 0.11 -3.77 -14.48
C GLY A 80 1.00 -4.38 -15.56
N ARG A 81 0.85 -3.91 -16.81
CA ARG A 81 1.69 -4.34 -17.94
C ARG A 81 3.14 -3.88 -17.78
N LEU A 82 3.37 -2.63 -17.37
CA LEU A 82 4.72 -2.07 -17.16
C LEU A 82 5.46 -2.75 -16.02
N MET A 83 4.73 -3.15 -14.96
CA MET A 83 5.28 -3.87 -13.81
C MET A 83 5.48 -5.38 -14.06
N GLY A 84 5.19 -5.87 -15.26
CA GLY A 84 5.34 -7.30 -15.60
C GLY A 84 4.28 -8.22 -14.98
N LEU A 85 3.13 -7.68 -14.57
CA LEU A 85 2.04 -8.44 -13.91
C LEU A 85 1.05 -9.06 -14.91
N GLY A 86 1.20 -8.78 -16.21
CA GLY A 86 0.29 -9.26 -17.26
C GLY A 86 -1.03 -8.50 -17.30
N ASP A 87 -2.10 -9.19 -17.71
CA ASP A 87 -3.46 -8.65 -17.65
C ASP A 87 -3.98 -8.68 -16.21
N VAL A 88 -4.26 -7.48 -15.69
CA VAL A 88 -4.64 -7.28 -14.29
C VAL A 88 -6.11 -6.95 -14.09
N ASP A 89 -6.95 -7.01 -15.13
CA ASP A 89 -8.34 -6.57 -15.03
C ASP A 89 -9.11 -7.31 -13.92
N GLY A 90 -9.07 -8.64 -13.96
CA GLY A 90 -9.71 -9.53 -12.98
C GLY A 90 -8.87 -9.86 -11.75
N THR A 91 -7.67 -9.27 -11.60
CA THR A 91 -6.78 -9.58 -10.47
C THR A 91 -6.98 -8.60 -9.32
N THR A 92 -6.25 -8.77 -8.22
CA THR A 92 -6.28 -7.82 -7.10
C THR A 92 -5.04 -6.91 -7.03
N VAL A 93 -4.07 -7.08 -7.94
CA VAL A 93 -2.82 -6.31 -8.01
C VAL A 93 -2.72 -5.58 -9.36
N PRO A 94 -1.90 -4.53 -9.49
CA PRO A 94 -1.29 -3.78 -8.40
C PRO A 94 -2.36 -3.02 -7.59
N LYS A 95 -2.00 -2.62 -6.38
CA LYS A 95 -2.77 -1.65 -5.58
C LYS A 95 -2.49 -0.25 -6.11
N LEU A 96 -3.41 0.69 -5.91
CA LEU A 96 -3.17 2.11 -6.20
C LEU A 96 -3.20 2.86 -4.87
N SER A 97 -2.16 3.62 -4.55
CA SER A 97 -2.12 4.46 -3.35
C SER A 97 -2.01 5.92 -3.74
N LEU A 98 -3.08 6.67 -3.48
CA LEU A 98 -3.08 8.12 -3.62
C LEU A 98 -2.36 8.73 -2.43
N LEU A 99 -1.46 9.66 -2.72
CA LEU A 99 -0.59 10.31 -1.74
C LEU A 99 -0.97 11.78 -1.59
N ALA A 100 -1.02 12.24 -0.35
CA ALA A 100 -1.14 13.64 0.00
C ALA A 100 -0.24 13.95 1.21
N PRO A 101 0.10 15.23 1.46
CA PRO A 101 0.85 15.61 2.66
C PRO A 101 0.20 15.08 3.95
N PRO A 102 0.97 14.71 4.99
CA PRO A 102 0.41 14.23 6.25
C PRO A 102 -0.31 15.35 7.01
N LEU A 103 -1.37 15.00 7.76
CA LEU A 103 -2.14 15.95 8.59
C LEU A 103 -1.95 15.74 10.10
N HIS A 104 -1.51 14.55 10.52
CA HIS A 104 -1.49 14.12 11.92
C HIS A 104 -0.07 13.78 12.40
N GLY A 105 0.93 14.46 11.84
CA GLY A 105 2.34 14.29 12.20
C GLY A 105 2.97 13.00 11.69
N GLY A 106 2.32 12.30 10.75
CA GLY A 106 2.92 11.20 10.02
C GLY A 106 3.88 11.65 8.91
N ALA A 107 4.34 10.68 8.12
CA ALA A 107 5.20 10.90 6.97
C ALA A 107 4.40 11.21 5.69
N ILE A 108 3.23 10.61 5.51
CA ILE A 108 2.37 10.81 4.33
C ILE A 108 0.92 10.45 4.68
N MET A 109 -0.05 11.05 3.99
CA MET A 109 -1.44 10.59 3.94
C MET A 109 -1.65 9.66 2.75
N THR A 110 -2.39 8.57 2.96
CA THR A 110 -2.74 7.60 1.92
C THR A 110 -4.26 7.40 1.75
N ARG A 111 -4.66 7.17 0.50
CA ARG A 111 -5.93 6.50 0.13
C ARG A 111 -5.59 5.34 -0.80
N THR A 112 -5.68 4.11 -0.28
CA THR A 112 -5.25 2.92 -1.03
C THR A 112 -6.46 2.16 -1.56
N PHE A 113 -6.50 1.93 -2.87
CA PHE A 113 -7.52 1.15 -3.56
C PHE A 113 -7.13 -0.31 -3.70
N ILE A 114 -8.08 -1.21 -3.45
CA ILE A 114 -7.89 -2.67 -3.41
C ILE A 114 -8.92 -3.46 -4.26
N PRO A 115 -8.86 -3.41 -5.59
CA PRO A 115 -8.34 -2.35 -6.46
C PRO A 115 -9.44 -1.33 -6.87
N VAL A 116 -10.71 -1.62 -6.55
CA VAL A 116 -11.87 -0.77 -6.83
C VAL A 116 -12.36 -0.06 -5.57
N ARG A 117 -12.32 -0.76 -4.42
CA ARG A 117 -12.71 -0.22 -3.12
C ARG A 117 -11.57 0.57 -2.50
N CYS A 118 -11.86 1.74 -1.93
CA CYS A 118 -10.92 2.48 -1.11
C CYS A 118 -10.85 1.82 0.27
N HIS A 119 -9.66 1.37 0.65
CA HIS A 119 -9.42 0.73 1.95
C HIS A 119 -9.61 1.76 3.08
N THR A 120 -10.37 1.41 4.12
CA THR A 120 -10.65 2.31 5.26
C THR A 120 -9.45 2.50 6.22
N SER A 121 -8.47 1.62 6.11
CA SER A 121 -7.11 1.74 6.67
C SER A 121 -6.07 1.59 5.54
N ILE A 122 -5.02 0.81 5.72
CA ILE A 122 -4.07 0.41 4.67
C ILE A 122 -3.59 -1.02 4.92
N GLY A 123 -3.40 -1.80 3.85
CA GLY A 123 -2.83 -3.15 3.95
C GLY A 123 -1.35 -3.08 4.37
N VAL A 124 -0.91 -4.04 5.20
CA VAL A 124 0.46 -4.08 5.75
C VAL A 124 1.54 -3.97 4.66
N LEU A 125 1.49 -4.83 3.64
CA LEU A 125 2.46 -4.84 2.56
C LEU A 125 2.27 -3.67 1.56
N GLY A 126 1.04 -3.16 1.45
CA GLY A 126 0.77 -1.92 0.70
C GLY A 126 1.49 -0.73 1.34
N ALA A 127 1.41 -0.61 2.67
CA ALA A 127 2.13 0.42 3.40
C ALA A 127 3.66 0.23 3.35
N ALA A 128 4.14 -1.02 3.36
CA ALA A 128 5.57 -1.31 3.14
C ALA A 128 6.07 -0.82 1.78
N SER A 129 5.24 -0.95 0.74
CA SER A 129 5.56 -0.47 -0.61
C SER A 129 5.46 1.04 -0.72
N VAL A 130 4.47 1.67 -0.07
CA VAL A 130 4.42 3.14 0.08
C VAL A 130 5.69 3.63 0.77
N ALA A 131 6.03 3.10 1.94
CA ALA A 131 7.18 3.51 2.74
C ALA A 131 8.50 3.38 1.99
N ALA A 132 8.72 2.28 1.28
CA ALA A 132 9.90 2.11 0.44
C ALA A 132 9.91 3.11 -0.72
N GLY A 133 8.77 3.31 -1.39
CA GLY A 133 8.64 4.26 -2.48
C GLY A 133 8.88 5.72 -2.07
N LEU A 134 8.52 6.11 -0.84
CA LEU A 134 8.83 7.44 -0.33
C LEU A 134 10.34 7.68 -0.18
N ARG A 135 11.13 6.63 0.04
CA ARG A 135 12.60 6.71 0.17
C ARG A 135 13.30 6.78 -1.19
N VAL A 136 12.59 6.55 -2.29
CA VAL A 136 13.14 6.62 -3.65
C VAL A 136 13.22 8.08 -4.09
N GLU A 137 14.45 8.55 -4.34
CA GLU A 137 14.70 9.89 -4.89
C GLU A 137 14.13 10.01 -6.32
N GLY A 138 13.50 11.14 -6.61
CA GLY A 138 12.78 11.40 -7.87
C GLY A 138 11.34 10.87 -7.91
N GLY A 139 10.92 10.09 -6.90
CA GLY A 139 9.58 9.51 -6.82
C GLY A 139 8.46 10.56 -6.72
N VAL A 140 7.22 10.17 -7.00
CA VAL A 140 6.06 11.08 -6.88
C VAL A 140 5.75 11.51 -5.44
N GLY A 141 6.27 10.77 -4.45
CA GLY A 141 6.12 11.10 -3.04
C GLY A 141 7.11 12.13 -2.51
N GLN A 142 8.16 12.47 -3.26
CA GLN A 142 9.29 13.28 -2.78
C GLN A 142 8.86 14.64 -2.20
N ASP A 143 7.99 15.36 -2.89
CA ASP A 143 7.57 16.71 -2.49
C ASP A 143 6.37 16.70 -1.52
N LEU A 144 5.80 15.53 -1.24
CA LEU A 144 4.62 15.36 -0.38
C LEU A 144 4.99 14.82 1.00
N ALA A 145 6.02 13.98 1.06
CA ALA A 145 6.38 13.25 2.27
C ALA A 145 7.18 14.09 3.26
N ARG A 146 6.94 13.86 4.55
CA ARG A 146 7.74 14.37 5.66
C ARG A 146 8.58 13.23 6.23
N LEU A 147 9.72 12.98 5.62
CA LEU A 147 10.63 11.92 6.07
C LEU A 147 11.49 12.39 7.25
N PRO A 148 11.78 11.52 8.23
CA PRO A 148 12.69 11.86 9.31
C PRO A 148 14.12 12.00 8.76
N ALA A 149 14.90 12.94 9.30
CA ALA A 149 16.30 13.13 8.94
C ALA A 149 17.17 11.90 9.28
N HIS A 150 16.78 11.14 10.31
CA HIS A 150 17.46 9.94 10.77
C HIS A 150 16.45 8.83 11.13
N GLY A 151 16.85 7.58 10.89
CA GLY A 151 16.08 6.39 11.24
C GLY A 151 15.08 5.95 10.18
N ASP A 152 14.63 4.70 10.31
CA ASP A 152 13.84 4.00 9.30
C ASP A 152 12.33 4.04 9.56
N ARG A 153 11.93 4.51 10.75
CA ARG A 153 10.54 4.50 11.16
C ARG A 153 9.73 5.55 10.42
N LEU A 154 8.65 5.12 9.78
CA LEU A 154 7.68 5.95 9.08
C LEU A 154 6.29 5.68 9.64
N ARG A 155 5.51 6.76 9.76
CA ARG A 155 4.09 6.70 10.11
C ARG A 155 3.27 7.01 8.88
N ILE A 156 2.56 6.02 8.36
CA ILE A 156 1.73 6.16 7.16
C ILE A 156 0.30 6.43 7.60
N GLU A 157 -0.20 7.64 7.38
CA GLU A 157 -1.58 7.98 7.69
C GLU A 157 -2.53 7.35 6.66
N HIS A 158 -3.70 6.97 7.13
CA HIS A 158 -4.78 6.36 6.36
C HIS A 158 -6.14 6.84 6.94
N PRO A 159 -7.30 6.57 6.32
CA PRO A 159 -8.56 7.24 6.69
C PRO A 159 -8.92 7.17 8.18
N THR A 160 -8.65 6.03 8.82
CA THR A 160 -9.00 5.78 10.24
C THR A 160 -7.84 5.92 11.23
N GLY A 161 -6.69 6.46 10.85
CA GLY A 161 -5.53 6.57 11.74
C GLY A 161 -4.20 6.45 11.02
N PHE A 162 -3.32 5.58 11.51
CA PHE A 162 -2.00 5.41 10.94
C PHE A 162 -1.43 4.00 11.12
N LEU A 163 -0.40 3.73 10.33
CA LEU A 163 0.43 2.55 10.39
C LEU A 163 1.90 2.93 10.58
N ASP A 164 2.47 2.57 11.72
CA ASP A 164 3.92 2.65 11.96
C ASP A 164 4.64 1.42 11.39
N LEU A 165 5.70 1.67 10.62
CA LEU A 165 6.60 0.65 10.10
C LEU A 165 8.03 1.20 9.99
N GLU A 166 8.99 0.32 9.86
CA GLU A 166 10.39 0.62 9.63
C GLU A 166 10.77 0.15 8.23
N THR A 167 11.33 1.06 7.42
CA THR A 167 11.74 0.74 6.05
C THR A 167 13.01 1.50 5.69
N SER A 168 14.04 0.73 5.31
CA SER A 168 15.31 1.24 4.80
C SER A 168 15.54 0.69 3.40
N ILE A 169 16.00 1.55 2.49
CA ILE A 169 16.47 1.13 1.17
C ILE A 169 17.97 1.46 1.05
N GLU A 170 18.69 0.64 0.30
CA GLU A 170 20.06 0.90 -0.10
C GLU A 170 20.06 1.46 -1.51
N HIS A 171 20.64 2.66 -1.65
CA HIS A 171 20.92 3.26 -2.94
C HIS A 171 22.26 2.73 -3.44
N GLY A 172 22.25 2.17 -4.66
CA GLY A 172 23.48 1.75 -5.34
C GLY A 172 24.26 2.94 -5.91
N ALA A 173 25.18 2.66 -6.84
CA ALA A 173 25.81 3.70 -7.65
C ALA A 173 24.76 4.58 -8.37
N ALA A 174 25.14 5.80 -8.76
CA ALA A 174 24.23 6.72 -9.44
C ALA A 174 23.54 6.05 -10.64
N GLY A 175 22.20 6.03 -10.63
CA GLY A 175 21.37 5.39 -11.65
C GLY A 175 21.04 3.91 -11.41
N ALA A 176 21.54 3.28 -10.35
CA ALA A 176 21.14 1.93 -9.96
C ALA A 176 19.74 1.93 -9.30
N VAL A 177 18.95 0.89 -9.58
CA VAL A 177 17.66 0.68 -8.91
C VAL A 177 17.92 0.43 -7.42
N PRO A 178 17.31 1.20 -6.50
CA PRO A 178 17.49 0.97 -5.08
C PRO A 178 16.93 -0.38 -4.65
N VAL A 179 17.49 -0.95 -3.58
CA VAL A 179 17.07 -2.25 -3.04
C VAL A 179 16.53 -2.06 -1.64
N ALA A 180 15.37 -2.65 -1.33
CA ALA A 180 14.87 -2.66 0.03
C ALA A 180 15.78 -3.53 0.91
N ARG A 181 16.36 -2.95 1.96
CA ARG A 181 17.22 -3.68 2.91
C ARG A 181 16.43 -4.29 4.05
N ARG A 182 15.50 -3.52 4.60
CA ARG A 182 14.71 -3.92 5.76
C ARG A 182 13.31 -3.36 5.67
N THR A 183 12.35 -4.23 5.97
CA THR A 183 10.93 -3.91 6.04
C THR A 183 10.37 -4.59 7.27
N ALA A 184 10.03 -3.81 8.29
CA ALA A 184 9.42 -4.33 9.51
C ALA A 184 8.20 -3.52 9.90
N VAL A 185 7.14 -4.17 10.36
CA VAL A 185 5.89 -3.50 10.72
C VAL A 185 5.65 -3.61 12.21
N VAL A 186 5.26 -2.50 12.82
CA VAL A 186 4.96 -2.44 14.26
C VAL A 186 3.48 -2.77 14.46
N ARG A 187 3.21 -3.84 15.19
CA ARG A 187 1.86 -4.33 15.51
C ARG A 187 1.71 -4.53 17.01
N THR A 188 0.51 -4.91 17.41
CA THR A 188 0.18 -5.36 18.76
C THR A 188 -0.63 -6.63 18.67
N ALA A 189 -0.47 -7.55 19.62
CA ALA A 189 -1.30 -8.74 19.73
C ALA A 189 -1.83 -8.88 21.17
N ARG A 190 -2.99 -9.51 21.33
CA ARG A 190 -3.59 -9.84 22.64
C ARG A 190 -4.29 -11.19 22.55
N LYS A 191 -3.90 -12.15 23.40
CA LYS A 191 -4.65 -13.42 23.54
C LYS A 191 -6.05 -13.10 24.07
N ILE A 192 -7.08 -13.43 23.29
CA ILE A 192 -8.49 -13.18 23.68
C ILE A 192 -9.09 -14.39 24.39
N PHE A 193 -8.76 -15.60 23.94
CA PHE A 193 -9.29 -16.85 24.48
C PHE A 193 -8.25 -17.95 24.43
N ASP A 194 -8.35 -18.89 25.36
CA ASP A 194 -7.55 -20.12 25.45
C ASP A 194 -8.48 -21.22 25.98
N GLY A 195 -8.75 -22.25 25.18
CA GLY A 195 -9.74 -23.28 25.51
C GLY A 195 -10.13 -24.16 24.32
N THR A 196 -11.22 -24.93 24.46
CA THR A 196 -11.68 -25.92 23.47
C THR A 196 -12.98 -25.47 22.80
N VAL A 197 -13.03 -25.56 21.46
CA VAL A 197 -14.22 -25.27 20.65
C VAL A 197 -14.84 -26.57 20.14
N PHE A 198 -16.17 -26.70 20.23
CA PHE A 198 -16.92 -27.88 19.77
C PHE A 198 -17.74 -27.51 18.53
N PRO A 199 -17.39 -28.01 17.33
CA PRO A 199 -18.17 -27.75 16.12
C PRO A 199 -19.48 -28.57 16.14
N ARG A 200 -20.46 -28.14 15.33
CA ARG A 200 -21.66 -28.94 15.07
C ARG A 200 -21.26 -30.25 14.36
N SER A 201 -21.96 -31.35 14.66
CA SER A 201 -21.76 -32.63 13.96
C SER A 201 -21.96 -32.47 12.45
N ALA A 202 -21.01 -33.00 11.67
CA ALA A 202 -21.05 -33.01 10.20
C ALA A 202 -22.34 -33.63 9.63
N ALA A 203 -22.96 -34.57 10.36
CA ALA A 203 -24.23 -35.20 9.98
C ALA A 203 -25.43 -34.23 9.97
N THR A 204 -25.31 -33.09 10.64
CA THR A 204 -26.36 -32.05 10.74
C THR A 204 -25.92 -30.73 10.13
N ALA A 205 -24.75 -30.71 9.48
CA ALA A 205 -24.29 -29.53 8.76
C ALA A 205 -25.06 -29.43 7.44
N PRO A 206 -25.71 -28.29 7.14
CA PRO A 206 -26.29 -28.09 5.82
C PRO A 206 -25.20 -28.22 4.76
N THR A 207 -25.45 -29.02 3.72
CA THR A 207 -24.51 -29.16 2.60
C THR A 207 -24.38 -27.80 1.92
N PRO A 208 -23.17 -27.23 1.79
CA PRO A 208 -23.02 -25.97 1.08
C PRO A 208 -23.54 -26.14 -0.35
N ALA A 209 -24.35 -25.18 -0.80
CA ALA A 209 -24.86 -25.17 -2.16
C ALA A 209 -23.68 -25.25 -3.13
N ARG A 210 -23.68 -26.25 -4.01
CA ARG A 210 -22.71 -26.33 -5.10
C ARG A 210 -23.05 -25.17 -6.04
N HIS A 211 -22.22 -24.13 -6.04
CA HIS A 211 -22.28 -23.11 -7.08
C HIS A 211 -21.81 -23.77 -8.39
N SER A 212 -22.74 -23.92 -9.33
CA SER A 212 -22.52 -24.35 -10.71
C SER A 212 -21.90 -23.23 -11.54
#